data_AF-A0A0V0YIU1-F1
#
_entry.id   AF-A0A0V0YIU1-F1
#
_cell.length_a   1.000
_cell.length_b   1.000
_cell.length_c   1.000
_cell.angle_alpha   90.00
_cell.angle_beta   90.00
_cell.angle_gamma   90.00
#
_symmetry.space_group_name_H-M   'P 1'
#
loop_
_entity.id
_entity.type
_entity.pdbx_description
1 polymer ?
#
loop_
_entity_poly.entity_id
_entity_poly.type
_entity_poly.pdbx_seq_one_letter_code
_entity_poly.pdbx_strand_id
1 'polypeptide(L)'
;MNLKCELLVLLFVVVGAFVVDWGTVAEEQVTKLVKCMDVSPASLCLGEIKIRPKRCSQDFYFGRFRCCKTCAKHLKINLTQDGQFTGQPKFPYYHPKCPNATDAIKATSRESWTSWCQLWTEEDPKEICEIGLMQFRCYKTCNVECGNDVVDEEKGET
;
A
#
# COMPACT_ATOMS: atom_id res chain seq x y z
N MET A 1 63.08 57.30 7.88
CA MET A 1 62.59 56.21 7.01
C MET A 1 61.42 55.58 7.78
N ASN A 2 60.12 55.95 7.63
CA ASN A 2 59.23 56.05 6.45
C ASN A 2 59.33 54.78 5.56
N LEU A 3 58.27 54.07 5.13
CA LEU A 3 56.81 54.17 5.23
C LEU A 3 56.24 52.93 4.47
N LYS A 4 54.94 52.58 4.67
CA LYS A 4 54.02 51.75 3.83
C LYS A 4 54.00 50.24 4.15
N CYS A 5 52.92 49.58 4.59
CA CYS A 5 51.48 49.76 4.37
C CYS A 5 51.07 49.73 2.88
N GLU A 6 50.89 48.53 2.32
CA GLU A 6 49.93 48.17 1.25
C GLU A 6 49.76 46.63 1.32
N LEU A 7 48.58 46.13 1.68
CA LEU A 7 47.50 45.79 0.74
C LEU A 7 47.96 44.74 -0.30
N LEU A 8 48.08 43.48 0.12
CA LEU A 8 48.00 42.35 -0.83
C LEU A 8 46.96 41.36 -0.31
N VAL A 9 45.73 41.57 -0.75
CA VAL A 9 44.66 40.59 -0.80
C VAL A 9 45.14 39.46 -1.72
N LEU A 10 45.79 38.44 -1.16
CA LEU A 10 45.96 37.16 -1.83
C LEU A 10 44.84 36.24 -1.35
N LEU A 11 43.82 36.19 -2.20
CA LEU A 11 42.71 35.25 -2.25
C LEU A 11 43.18 33.81 -1.98
N PHE A 12 43.12 33.37 -0.72
CA PHE A 12 42.87 31.96 -0.44
C PHE A 12 41.37 31.78 -0.35
N VAL A 13 40.79 31.39 -1.48
CA VAL A 13 39.43 30.87 -1.55
C VAL A 13 39.40 29.60 -0.70
N VAL A 14 39.11 29.76 0.59
CA VAL A 14 38.62 28.65 1.39
C VAL A 14 37.18 28.44 0.94
N VAL A 15 36.99 27.64 -0.11
CA VAL A 15 35.71 27.01 -0.39
C VAL A 15 35.44 26.10 0.81
N GLY A 16 34.83 26.68 1.85
CA GLY A 16 34.29 25.93 2.96
C GLY A 16 33.33 24.92 2.36
N ALA A 17 33.67 23.64 2.50
CA ALA A 17 32.86 22.53 2.07
C ALA A 17 31.47 22.66 2.68
N PHE A 18 30.51 23.12 1.90
CA PHE A 18 29.12 22.84 2.13
C PHE A 18 28.97 21.34 1.92
N VAL A 19 29.14 20.57 3.00
CA VAL A 19 28.64 19.20 3.07
C VAL A 19 27.12 19.36 3.14
N VAL A 20 26.50 19.53 1.98
CA VAL A 20 25.06 19.44 1.87
C VAL A 20 24.76 17.95 1.95
N ASP A 21 24.32 17.50 3.12
CA ASP A 21 23.80 16.16 3.34
C ASP A 21 22.49 16.03 2.56
N TRP A 22 22.61 15.76 1.25
CA TRP A 22 21.49 15.32 0.42
C TRP A 22 21.28 13.83 0.71
N GLY A 23 20.77 13.53 1.90
CA GLY A 23 20.07 12.29 2.14
C GLY A 23 18.84 12.29 1.25
N THR A 24 18.95 11.71 0.05
CA THR A 24 17.80 11.40 -0.79
C THR A 24 16.92 10.43 -0.02
N VAL A 25 15.88 10.95 0.66
CA VAL A 25 14.78 10.10 1.11
C VAL A 25 14.18 9.54 -0.16
N ALA A 26 14.47 8.27 -0.44
CA ALA A 26 13.82 7.55 -1.52
C ALA A 26 12.31 7.57 -1.21
N GLU A 27 11.54 8.24 -2.04
CA GLU A 27 10.09 8.29 -1.90
C GLU A 27 9.56 6.85 -1.98
N GLU A 28 8.99 6.37 -0.88
CA GLU A 28 8.46 5.01 -0.78
C GLU A 28 7.27 4.90 -1.73
N GLN A 29 7.43 4.19 -2.84
CA GLN A 29 6.36 4.07 -3.83
C GLN A 29 5.15 3.34 -3.22
N VAL A 30 3.98 3.97 -3.29
CA VAL A 30 2.71 3.39 -2.86
C VAL A 30 2.22 2.39 -3.90
N THR A 31 1.95 1.16 -3.48
CA THR A 31 1.37 0.13 -4.34
C THR A 31 -0.14 0.31 -4.43
N LYS A 32 -0.66 0.42 -5.66
CA LYS A 32 -2.11 0.52 -5.88
C LYS A 32 -2.82 -0.78 -5.48
N LEU A 33 -3.98 -0.64 -4.85
CA LEU A 33 -4.76 -1.79 -4.42
C LEU A 33 -5.37 -2.50 -5.64
N VAL A 34 -5.32 -3.83 -5.67
CA VAL A 34 -5.88 -4.59 -6.79
C VAL A 34 -7.36 -4.32 -6.97
N LYS A 35 -7.80 -4.16 -8.22
CA LYS A 35 -9.22 -3.99 -8.57
C LYS A 35 -10.06 -5.14 -8.00
N CYS A 36 -11.32 -4.87 -7.64
CA CYS A 36 -12.27 -5.90 -7.22
C CYS A 36 -12.61 -6.81 -8.41
N MET A 37 -11.93 -7.95 -8.49
CA MET A 37 -12.07 -8.96 -9.54
C MET A 37 -12.23 -10.35 -8.92
N ASP A 38 -12.85 -11.26 -9.67
CA ASP A 38 -12.86 -12.67 -9.32
C ASP A 38 -11.57 -13.30 -9.88
N VAL A 39 -10.67 -13.72 -8.99
CA VAL A 39 -9.47 -14.49 -9.35
C VAL A 39 -9.83 -15.96 -9.55
N SER A 40 -10.81 -16.46 -8.78
CA SER A 40 -11.40 -17.78 -9.00
C SER A 40 -12.60 -17.72 -9.96
N PRO A 41 -12.88 -18.78 -10.73
CA PRO A 41 -14.09 -18.86 -11.54
C PRO A 41 -15.36 -18.54 -10.73
N ALA A 42 -16.26 -17.74 -11.31
CA ALA A 42 -17.50 -17.33 -10.64
C ALA A 42 -18.36 -18.51 -10.17
N SER A 43 -18.34 -19.63 -10.89
CA SER A 43 -19.04 -20.87 -10.48
C SER A 43 -18.51 -21.42 -9.15
N LEU A 44 -17.19 -21.39 -8.92
CA LEU A 44 -16.59 -21.82 -7.67
C LEU A 44 -16.91 -20.83 -6.54
N CYS A 45 -16.83 -19.53 -6.81
CA CYS A 45 -17.21 -18.49 -5.86
C CYS A 45 -18.67 -18.64 -5.41
N LEU A 46 -19.59 -18.85 -6.36
CA LEU A 46 -21.01 -19.08 -6.08
C LEU A 46 -21.25 -20.38 -5.30
N GLY A 47 -20.54 -21.45 -5.64
CA GLY A 47 -20.61 -22.72 -4.91
C GLY A 47 -20.20 -22.56 -3.44
N GLU A 48 -19.09 -21.86 -3.20
CA GLU A 48 -18.60 -21.55 -1.85
C GLU A 48 -19.56 -20.67 -1.06
N ILE A 49 -20.16 -19.66 -1.70
CA ILE A 49 -21.19 -18.81 -1.09
C ILE A 49 -22.44 -19.63 -0.75
N LYS A 50 -22.86 -20.56 -1.61
CA LYS A 50 -24.02 -21.43 -1.34
C LYS A 50 -23.80 -22.30 -0.09
N ILE A 51 -22.59 -22.82 0.09
CA ILE A 51 -22.24 -23.66 1.25
C ILE A 51 -22.04 -22.79 2.50
N ARG A 52 -21.42 -21.61 2.36
CA ARG A 52 -21.12 -20.67 3.45
C ARG A 52 -21.58 -19.26 3.08
N PRO A 53 -22.87 -18.92 3.25
CA PRO A 53 -23.43 -17.64 2.78
C PRO A 53 -22.77 -16.40 3.37
N LYS A 54 -22.25 -16.51 4.60
CA LYS A 54 -21.59 -15.39 5.28
C LYS A 54 -20.13 -15.20 4.88
N ARG A 55 -19.56 -16.11 4.06
CA ARG A 55 -18.12 -16.12 3.75
C ARG A 55 -17.62 -14.82 3.16
N CYS A 56 -18.38 -14.21 2.24
CA CYS A 56 -18.04 -12.90 1.66
C CYS A 56 -17.83 -11.81 2.71
N SER A 57 -18.52 -11.91 3.86
CA SER A 57 -18.48 -10.90 4.91
C SER A 57 -17.61 -11.23 6.11
N GLN A 58 -17.17 -12.49 6.24
CA GLN A 58 -16.39 -12.98 7.38
C GLN A 58 -14.95 -13.30 7.01
N ASP A 59 -14.70 -13.62 5.74
CA ASP A 59 -13.39 -13.99 5.23
C ASP A 59 -12.94 -12.89 4.26
N PHE A 60 -12.12 -11.96 4.78
CA PHE A 60 -11.65 -10.81 4.01
C PHE A 60 -10.86 -11.23 2.76
N TYR A 61 -10.05 -12.30 2.85
CA TYR A 61 -9.35 -12.81 1.67
C TYR A 61 -10.31 -13.31 0.61
N PHE A 62 -11.25 -14.17 1.00
CA PHE A 62 -12.25 -14.70 0.08
C PHE A 62 -13.08 -13.58 -0.56
N GLY A 63 -13.58 -12.66 0.27
CA GLY A 63 -14.41 -11.55 -0.15
C GLY A 63 -13.68 -10.53 -1.01
N ARG A 64 -12.47 -10.09 -0.64
CA ARG A 64 -11.81 -8.95 -1.29
C ARG A 64 -10.81 -9.34 -2.38
N PHE A 65 -10.11 -10.46 -2.23
CA PHE A 65 -8.96 -10.80 -3.07
C PHE A 65 -9.18 -12.05 -3.93
N ARG A 66 -10.16 -12.91 -3.62
CA ARG A 66 -10.41 -14.15 -4.38
C ARG A 66 -11.67 -14.10 -5.24
N CYS A 67 -12.79 -13.65 -4.67
CA CYS A 67 -14.13 -13.74 -5.25
C CYS A 67 -14.88 -12.40 -5.19
N CYS A 68 -14.18 -11.29 -5.44
CA CYS A 68 -14.68 -9.96 -5.11
C CYS A 68 -15.92 -9.53 -5.90
N LYS A 69 -15.95 -9.75 -7.22
CA LYS A 69 -17.11 -9.38 -8.04
C LYS A 69 -18.34 -10.21 -7.67
N THR A 70 -18.14 -11.51 -7.50
CA THR A 70 -19.23 -12.41 -7.10
C THR A 70 -19.74 -12.06 -5.70
N CYS A 71 -18.86 -11.76 -4.74
CA CYS A 71 -19.25 -11.34 -3.40
C CYS A 71 -19.95 -9.98 -3.38
N ALA A 72 -19.46 -9.00 -4.13
CA ALA A 72 -20.11 -7.70 -4.26
C ALA A 72 -21.55 -7.85 -4.79
N LYS A 73 -21.76 -8.68 -5.83
CA LYS A 73 -23.10 -8.99 -6.34
C LYS A 73 -23.98 -9.66 -5.29
N HIS A 74 -23.45 -10.65 -4.57
CA HIS A 74 -24.19 -11.34 -3.51
C HIS A 74 -24.62 -10.39 -2.38
N LEU A 75 -23.75 -9.43 -2.03
CA LEU A 75 -23.99 -8.43 -0.99
C LEU A 75 -24.70 -7.17 -1.50
N LYS A 76 -25.07 -7.10 -2.79
CA LYS A 76 -25.70 -5.94 -3.45
C LYS A 76 -24.87 -4.66 -3.36
N ILE A 77 -23.56 -4.79 -3.54
CA ILE A 77 -22.60 -3.70 -3.57
C ILE A 77 -22.30 -3.34 -5.02
N ASN A 78 -22.44 -2.06 -5.35
CA ASN A 78 -22.18 -1.55 -6.69
C ASN A 78 -20.67 -1.35 -6.88
N LEU A 79 -20.15 -1.88 -7.98
CA LEU A 79 -18.77 -1.69 -8.40
C LEU A 79 -18.72 -0.64 -9.52
N THR A 80 -17.68 0.19 -9.52
CA THR A 80 -17.34 1.01 -10.68
C THR A 80 -16.82 0.11 -11.83
N GLN A 81 -16.72 0.67 -13.04
CA GLN A 81 -16.13 -0.06 -14.18
C GLN A 81 -14.68 -0.52 -13.89
N ASP A 82 -13.95 0.26 -13.09
CA ASP A 82 -12.60 -0.05 -12.62
C ASP A 82 -12.55 -1.01 -11.44
N GLY A 83 -13.68 -1.58 -11.01
CA GLY A 83 -13.70 -2.52 -9.89
C GLY A 83 -13.41 -1.85 -8.54
N GLN A 84 -13.67 -0.55 -8.41
CA GLN A 84 -13.66 0.12 -7.11
C GLN A 84 -15.06 0.10 -6.50
N PHE A 85 -15.14 0.24 -5.18
CA PHE A 85 -16.43 0.39 -4.48
C PHE A 85 -16.26 1.07 -3.13
N THR A 86 -17.33 1.69 -2.65
CA THR A 86 -17.37 2.20 -1.27
C THR A 86 -17.45 1.03 -0.30
N GLY A 87 -16.40 0.84 0.49
CA GLY A 87 -16.32 -0.22 1.49
C GLY A 87 -17.44 -0.13 2.54
N GLN A 88 -17.91 -1.29 3.00
CA GLN A 88 -18.87 -1.40 4.11
C GLN A 88 -18.22 -2.17 5.28
N PRO A 89 -18.73 -2.05 6.53
CA PRO A 89 -18.13 -2.72 7.69
C PRO A 89 -17.95 -4.24 7.53
N LYS A 90 -18.83 -4.86 6.74
CA LYS A 90 -18.82 -6.31 6.44
C LYS A 90 -18.24 -6.65 5.07
N PHE A 91 -17.80 -5.67 4.31
CA PHE A 91 -17.14 -5.87 3.00
C PHE A 91 -16.27 -4.64 2.72
N PRO A 92 -15.14 -4.49 3.42
CA PRO A 92 -14.30 -3.32 3.28
C PRO A 92 -13.54 -3.35 1.94
N TYR A 93 -13.31 -2.17 1.36
CA TYR A 93 -12.49 -2.03 0.17
C TYR A 93 -11.00 -2.10 0.51
N TYR A 94 -10.58 -1.31 1.50
CA TYR A 94 -9.20 -1.27 2.03
C TYR A 94 -8.97 -2.28 3.17
N HIS A 95 -7.72 -2.39 3.61
CA HIS A 95 -7.40 -3.17 4.81
C HIS A 95 -8.20 -2.68 6.04
N PRO A 96 -8.81 -3.58 6.84
CA PRO A 96 -9.64 -3.19 7.98
C PRO A 96 -8.96 -2.35 9.07
N LYS A 97 -7.62 -2.32 9.10
CA LYS A 97 -6.82 -1.53 10.05
C LYS A 97 -6.25 -0.24 9.46
N CYS A 98 -6.55 0.11 8.21
CA CYS A 98 -6.10 1.39 7.64
C CYS A 98 -6.48 2.58 8.56
N PRO A 99 -5.62 3.61 8.70
CA PRO A 99 -4.33 3.78 8.00
C PRO A 99 -3.19 2.94 8.60
N ASN A 100 -3.37 2.39 9.80
CA ASN A 100 -2.37 1.59 10.50
C ASN A 100 -2.41 0.11 10.06
N ALA A 101 -2.33 -0.12 8.74
CA ALA A 101 -2.35 -1.46 8.19
C ALA A 101 -1.16 -2.30 8.70
N THR A 102 -1.38 -3.61 8.79
CA THR A 102 -0.36 -4.57 9.22
C THR A 102 -0.29 -5.67 8.20
N ASP A 103 0.86 -6.33 8.08
CA ASP A 103 0.89 -7.64 7.44
C ASP A 103 -0.03 -8.61 8.20
N ALA A 104 -0.51 -9.62 7.50
CA ALA A 104 -1.33 -10.65 8.09
C ALA A 104 -0.57 -11.35 9.23
N ILE A 105 -1.34 -11.98 10.11
CA ILE A 105 -0.81 -12.78 11.21
C ILE A 105 -1.02 -14.26 10.86
N LYS A 106 -0.03 -15.11 11.14
CA LYS A 106 -0.13 -16.56 10.99
C LYS A 106 -1.21 -17.10 11.92
N ALA A 107 -2.15 -17.87 11.36
CA ALA A 107 -3.27 -18.43 12.12
C ALA A 107 -2.81 -19.35 13.27
N THR A 108 -1.67 -20.02 13.13
CA THR A 108 -1.17 -21.01 14.09
C THR A 108 -0.33 -20.40 15.23
N SER A 109 0.64 -19.53 14.91
CA SER A 109 1.59 -18.99 15.89
C SER A 109 1.24 -17.59 16.40
N ARG A 110 0.29 -16.90 15.76
CA ARG A 110 0.01 -15.46 15.97
C ARG A 110 1.19 -14.52 15.69
N GLU A 111 2.22 -15.01 15.01
CA GLU A 111 3.33 -14.19 14.52
C GLU A 111 2.95 -13.44 13.24
N SER A 112 3.59 -12.30 12.99
CA SER A 112 3.44 -11.58 11.72
C SER A 112 4.01 -12.37 10.53
N TRP A 113 3.41 -12.18 9.36
CA TRP A 113 3.98 -12.61 8.08
C TRP A 113 5.11 -11.71 7.58
N THR A 114 5.42 -10.58 8.25
CA THR A 114 6.40 -9.58 7.79
C THR A 114 7.73 -10.16 7.31
N SER A 115 8.39 -11.03 8.07
CA SER A 115 9.68 -11.59 7.63
C SER A 115 9.57 -12.42 6.36
N TRP A 116 8.45 -13.13 6.17
CA TRP A 116 8.20 -13.85 4.93
C TRP A 116 7.89 -12.87 3.80
N CYS A 117 7.09 -11.85 4.05
CA CYS A 117 6.79 -10.81 3.06
C CYS A 117 8.08 -10.14 2.54
N GLN A 118 8.97 -9.74 3.43
CA GLN A 118 10.25 -9.12 3.09
C GLN A 118 11.11 -10.00 2.18
N LEU A 119 11.18 -11.31 2.48
CA LEU A 119 11.92 -12.27 1.65
C LEU A 119 11.34 -12.39 0.24
N TRP A 120 10.02 -12.37 0.09
CA TRP A 120 9.38 -12.49 -1.23
C TRP A 120 9.44 -11.21 -2.06
N THR A 121 9.60 -10.06 -1.42
CA THR A 121 9.66 -8.76 -2.09
C THR A 121 11.08 -8.23 -2.27
N GLU A 122 12.10 -9.00 -1.91
CA GLU A 122 13.51 -8.55 -1.94
C GLU A 122 14.01 -8.27 -3.37
N GLU A 123 13.67 -9.15 -4.31
CA GLU A 123 14.17 -9.07 -5.69
C GLU A 123 13.26 -8.29 -6.63
N ASP A 124 11.94 -8.52 -6.56
CA ASP A 124 10.94 -7.83 -7.38
C ASP A 124 9.72 -7.41 -6.55
N PRO A 125 9.86 -6.36 -5.73
CA PRO A 125 8.77 -5.92 -4.86
C PRO A 125 7.54 -5.49 -5.69
N LYS A 126 7.74 -4.91 -6.86
CA LYS A 126 6.64 -4.36 -7.66
C LYS A 126 5.75 -5.45 -8.21
N GLU A 127 6.30 -6.44 -8.92
CA GLU A 127 5.50 -7.52 -9.51
C GLU A 127 4.79 -8.32 -8.41
N ILE A 128 5.53 -8.65 -7.35
CA ILE A 128 5.01 -9.46 -6.24
C ILE A 128 3.89 -8.73 -5.50
N CYS A 129 4.04 -7.43 -5.22
CA CYS A 129 3.05 -6.65 -4.48
C CYS A 129 1.79 -6.30 -5.28
N GLU A 130 1.80 -6.46 -6.61
CA GLU A 130 0.58 -6.34 -7.43
C GLU A 130 -0.31 -7.60 -7.37
N ILE A 131 0.17 -8.69 -6.77
CA ILE A 131 -0.61 -9.93 -6.60
C ILE A 131 -1.58 -9.79 -5.42
N GLY A 132 -2.87 -10.04 -5.64
CA GLY A 132 -3.90 -9.91 -4.59
C GLY A 132 -3.66 -10.76 -3.33
N LEU A 133 -3.06 -11.95 -3.45
CA LEU A 133 -2.66 -12.75 -2.28
C LEU A 133 -1.55 -12.07 -1.48
N MET A 134 -0.60 -11.43 -2.16
CA MET A 134 0.48 -10.69 -1.51
C MET A 134 -0.07 -9.44 -0.85
N GLN A 135 -0.96 -8.68 -1.50
CA GLN A 135 -1.62 -7.55 -0.85
C GLN A 135 -2.43 -7.97 0.39
N PHE A 136 -3.10 -9.13 0.37
CA PHE A 136 -3.79 -9.65 1.56
C PHE A 136 -2.83 -10.00 2.70
N ARG A 137 -1.68 -10.64 2.42
CA ARG A 137 -0.74 -11.13 3.43
C ARG A 137 0.29 -10.10 3.88
N CYS A 138 0.70 -9.26 2.96
CA CYS A 138 1.89 -8.39 3.04
C CYS A 138 1.50 -6.92 2.86
N TYR A 139 0.28 -6.55 3.25
CA TYR A 139 -0.28 -5.21 3.01
C TYR A 139 0.66 -4.08 3.42
N LYS A 140 1.31 -4.20 4.59
CA LYS A 140 2.26 -3.20 5.09
C LYS A 140 3.58 -3.29 4.33
N THR A 141 4.15 -4.49 4.19
CA THR A 141 5.44 -4.68 3.50
C THR A 141 5.38 -4.21 2.04
N CYS A 142 4.23 -4.36 1.39
CA CYS A 142 3.98 -3.92 0.03
C CYS A 142 3.59 -2.43 -0.10
N ASN A 143 3.54 -1.69 1.01
CA ASN A 143 3.08 -0.29 1.04
C ASN A 143 1.78 -0.07 0.23
N VAL A 144 0.79 -0.94 0.45
CA VAL A 144 -0.47 -0.91 -0.32
C VAL A 144 -1.30 0.29 0.12
N GLU A 145 -1.85 1.05 -0.83
CA GLU A 145 -2.65 2.25 -0.56
C GLU A 145 -3.73 2.03 0.51
N CYS A 146 -3.89 2.97 1.43
CA CYS A 146 -4.94 2.98 2.44
C CYS A 146 -5.92 4.12 2.17
N GLY A 147 -7.22 3.89 2.42
CA GLY A 147 -8.28 4.86 2.15
C GLY A 147 -8.25 6.17 2.95
N ASN A 148 -7.21 6.39 3.76
CA ASN A 148 -6.99 7.63 4.50
C ASN A 148 -5.71 8.36 4.07
N ASP A 149 -5.00 7.87 3.04
CA ASP A 149 -3.83 8.56 2.47
C ASP A 149 -4.25 9.68 1.49
N VAL A 150 -5.57 9.84 1.29
CA VAL A 150 -6.19 10.89 0.48
C VAL A 150 -7.30 11.57 1.31
N VAL A 151 -6.94 12.07 2.48
CA VAL A 151 -7.74 13.12 3.13
C VAL A 151 -6.94 14.42 2.96
N ASP A 152 -7.40 15.22 1.99
CA ASP A 152 -7.13 16.65 1.78
C ASP A 152 -5.86 17.08 1.00
N GLU A 153 -5.86 16.91 -0.33
CA GLU A 153 -5.19 17.85 -1.26
C GLU A 153 -6.10 18.38 -2.38
N GLU A 154 -7.41 18.12 -2.35
CA GLU A 154 -8.38 18.78 -3.24
C GLU A 154 -9.47 19.48 -2.43
N LYS A 155 -9.11 20.58 -1.76
CA LYS A 155 -10.02 21.67 -1.38
C LYS A 155 -9.22 22.91 -1.01
N GLY A 156 -8.80 23.63 -2.04
CA GLY A 156 -8.04 24.87 -1.90
C GLY A 156 -8.23 25.80 -3.10
N GLU A 157 -9.48 26.06 -3.50
CA GLU A 157 -9.78 27.29 -4.24
C GLU A 157 -11.27 27.65 -4.09
N THR A 158 -11.54 28.62 -3.21
CA THR A 158 -12.67 29.55 -3.25
C THR A 158 -12.17 30.92 -2.92
#